data_AF-A0A7R9EKW7-F1
#
_entry.id   AF-A0A7R9EKW7-F1
#
_cell.length_a   1.000
_cell.length_b   1.000
_cell.length_c   1.000
_cell.angle_alpha   90.00
_cell.angle_beta   90.00
_cell.angle_gamma   90.00
#
_symmetry.space_group_name_H-M   'P 1'
#
loop_
_entity.id
_entity.type
_entity.pdbx_description
1 polymer ?
#
loop_
_entity_poly.entity_id
_entity_poly.type
_entity_poly.pdbx_seq_one_letter_code
_entity_poly.pdbx_strand_id
1 'polypeptide(L)'
;MRVNILRCEVKVRFVDMLLGSSGSRGLEVESILDFLACLSTPIIFDNFQQPIPLAKSGQFIPKDTAVRASGWGYISMWGTVNLIDLRTVDLETVSNSYCRSLVDSAIYPSQICAYGGTGKGVCNKENGGPLIVDGTLVGIFSWGKPCVLGVPDVYVRVSEYFDWIYKNII
;
A
#
# COMPACT_ATOMS: atom_id res chain seq x y z
N MET A 1 -13.46 -3.22 -24.31
CA MET A 1 -12.57 -2.09 -24.67
C MET A 1 -11.15 -2.62 -24.64
N ARG A 2 -10.45 -2.69 -25.79
CA ARG A 2 -9.06 -3.17 -25.84
C ARG A 2 -8.14 -2.01 -25.45
N VAL A 3 -7.44 -2.12 -24.33
CA VAL A 3 -6.37 -1.18 -23.98
C VAL A 3 -5.12 -1.63 -24.73
N ASN A 4 -4.78 -0.91 -25.81
CA ASN A 4 -3.52 -1.14 -26.53
C ASN A 4 -2.40 -0.47 -25.72
N ILE A 5 -1.72 -1.25 -24.88
CA ILE A 5 -0.52 -0.79 -24.16
C ILE A 5 0.63 -0.75 -25.18
N LEU A 6 0.93 0.44 -25.72
CA LEU A 6 1.86 0.58 -26.84
C LEU A 6 3.36 0.55 -26.48
N ARG A 7 3.74 0.36 -25.21
CA ARG A 7 5.13 0.00 -24.80
C ARG A 7 5.17 -0.43 -23.32
N CYS A 8 5.63 -1.64 -23.06
CA CYS A 8 5.93 -2.12 -21.70
C CYS A 8 7.27 -1.55 -21.23
N GLU A 9 7.25 -0.34 -20.68
CA GLU A 9 8.41 0.19 -19.94
C GLU A 9 8.07 0.17 -18.45
N VAL A 10 8.94 -0.42 -17.63
CA VAL A 10 8.89 -0.29 -16.18
C VAL A 10 9.07 1.18 -15.84
N LYS A 11 8.12 1.75 -15.10
CA LYS A 11 8.20 3.16 -14.68
C LYS A 11 8.37 3.23 -13.19
N VAL A 12 9.47 3.88 -12.79
CA VAL A 12 9.79 4.15 -11.40
C VAL A 12 9.58 5.63 -11.14
N ARG A 13 8.81 5.97 -10.11
CA ARG A 13 8.79 7.29 -9.51
C ARG A 13 9.33 7.15 -8.10
N PHE A 14 10.32 7.98 -7.78
CA PHE A 14 10.77 8.13 -6.41
C PHE A 14 9.82 9.13 -5.74
N VAL A 15 9.00 8.67 -4.80
CA VAL A 15 8.34 9.59 -3.87
C VAL A 15 8.83 9.30 -2.46
N ASP A 16 9.27 10.39 -1.82
CA ASP A 16 9.73 10.44 -0.44
C ASP A 16 10.87 9.47 -0.06
N MET A 17 11.89 9.36 -0.91
CA MET A 17 13.19 8.80 -0.53
C MET A 17 14.04 9.88 0.14
N LEU A 18 14.01 9.97 1.47
CA LEU A 18 15.12 10.59 2.21
C LEU A 18 16.33 9.65 2.12
N LEU A 19 17.21 9.89 1.16
CA LEU A 19 18.59 9.38 1.24
C LEU A 19 19.31 10.15 2.35
N GLY A 20 19.30 9.61 3.57
CA GLY A 20 20.20 10.05 4.64
C GLY A 20 21.53 9.30 4.53
N SER A 21 22.56 9.93 3.96
CA SER A 21 23.92 9.38 4.00
C SER A 21 24.68 9.82 5.25
N SER A 22 25.40 8.84 5.82
CA SER A 22 26.50 8.92 6.79
C SER A 22 26.17 9.26 8.25
N GLY A 23 26.39 8.25 9.12
CA GLY A 23 26.64 8.47 10.55
C GLY A 23 25.68 7.79 11.51
N SER A 24 25.88 6.47 11.70
CA SER A 24 25.61 5.77 12.96
C SER A 24 24.14 5.55 13.41
N ARG A 25 23.76 4.25 13.43
CA ARG A 25 22.56 3.61 14.02
C ARG A 25 21.29 3.61 13.16
N GLY A 26 21.26 2.65 12.24
CA GLY A 26 20.11 1.84 11.81
C GLY A 26 18.75 2.52 11.71
N LEU A 27 18.44 3.00 10.51
CA LEU A 27 17.06 3.22 10.03
C LEU A 27 16.97 2.57 8.64
N GLU A 28 16.51 1.33 8.58
CA GLU A 28 16.04 0.75 7.31
C GLU A 28 14.58 1.17 7.15
N VAL A 29 14.37 2.27 6.41
CA VAL A 29 13.07 2.58 5.85
C VAL A 29 13.07 2.01 4.44
N GLU A 30 12.67 0.75 4.29
CA GLU A 30 12.29 0.23 2.97
C GLU A 30 10.93 0.85 2.61
N SER A 31 10.91 2.13 2.24
CA SER A 31 9.74 2.77 1.65
C SER A 31 9.52 2.23 0.23
N ILE A 32 8.26 2.03 -0.16
CA ILE A 32 7.92 1.68 -1.53
C ILE A 32 8.51 2.69 -2.50
N LEU A 33 9.30 2.20 -3.44
CA LEU A 33 9.54 2.84 -4.73
C LEU A 33 8.24 2.77 -5.51
N ASP A 34 7.67 3.90 -5.96
CA ASP A 34 6.49 3.83 -6.81
C ASP A 34 6.89 3.15 -8.12
N PHE A 35 6.36 1.96 -8.35
CA PHE A 35 6.73 1.11 -9.47
C PHE A 35 5.45 0.71 -10.21
N LEU A 36 5.43 0.96 -11.51
CA LEU A 36 4.47 0.36 -12.43
C LEU A 36 5.18 -0.76 -13.19
N ALA A 37 4.71 -1.99 -12.99
CA ALA A 37 5.04 -3.13 -13.84
C ALA A 37 4.08 -3.22 -15.00
N CYS A 38 4.63 -3.40 -16.19
CA CYS A 38 3.87 -3.85 -17.35
C CYS A 38 4.15 -5.34 -17.58
N LEU A 39 3.10 -6.15 -17.75
CA LEU A 39 3.26 -7.58 -18.02
C LEU A 39 3.67 -7.79 -19.48
N SER A 40 4.56 -8.75 -19.71
CA SER A 40 4.96 -9.15 -21.07
C SER A 40 3.81 -9.79 -21.85
N THR A 41 2.86 -10.40 -21.14
CA THR A 41 1.65 -11.01 -21.66
C THR A 41 0.44 -10.41 -20.94
N PRO A 42 -0.58 -9.91 -21.68
CA PRO A 42 -1.78 -9.39 -21.05
C PRO A 42 -2.51 -10.46 -20.23
N ILE A 43 -3.07 -10.05 -19.08
CA ILE A 43 -3.98 -10.89 -18.30
C ILE A 43 -5.28 -11.08 -19.10
N ILE A 44 -5.77 -12.32 -19.15
CA ILE A 44 -7.09 -12.63 -19.71
C ILE A 44 -8.08 -12.54 -18.55
N PHE A 45 -9.01 -11.60 -18.56
CA PHE A 45 -9.94 -11.45 -17.43
C PHE A 45 -11.01 -12.56 -17.39
N ASP A 46 -11.31 -13.06 -16.19
CA ASP A 46 -12.34 -14.06 -15.92
C ASP A 46 -12.88 -13.93 -14.48
N ASN A 47 -13.63 -14.90 -13.98
CA ASN A 47 -14.25 -14.85 -12.64
C ASN A 47 -13.24 -14.83 -11.48
N PHE A 48 -11.98 -15.18 -11.71
CA PHE A 48 -10.91 -15.24 -10.71
C PHE A 48 -9.88 -14.11 -10.87
N GLN A 49 -9.88 -13.40 -12.00
CA GLN A 49 -8.96 -12.31 -12.28
C GLN A 49 -9.68 -11.11 -12.92
N GLN A 50 -9.75 -10.01 -12.18
CA GLN A 50 -10.38 -8.76 -12.58
C GLN A 50 -9.54 -7.56 -12.14
N PRO A 51 -9.58 -6.44 -12.89
CA PRO A 51 -8.94 -5.21 -12.46
C PRO A 51 -9.70 -4.60 -11.28
N ILE A 52 -8.98 -3.94 -10.37
CA ILE A 52 -9.56 -3.15 -9.30
C ILE A 52 -9.63 -1.66 -9.70
N PRO A 53 -10.77 -0.97 -9.50
CA PRO A 53 -10.84 0.48 -9.63
C PRO A 53 -9.86 1.19 -8.70
N LEU A 54 -9.20 2.23 -9.19
CA LEU A 54 -8.35 3.11 -8.39
C LEU A 54 -9.16 4.28 -7.83
N ALA A 55 -8.87 4.68 -6.59
CA ALA A 55 -9.35 5.95 -6.05
C ALA A 55 -8.94 7.10 -6.99
N LYS A 56 -9.89 7.97 -7.32
CA LYS A 56 -9.69 9.05 -8.31
C LYS A 56 -8.83 10.17 -7.74
N SER A 57 -8.23 10.97 -8.63
CA SER A 57 -7.51 12.19 -8.26
C SER A 57 -8.39 13.08 -7.37
N GLY A 58 -7.85 13.53 -6.24
CA GLY A 58 -8.56 14.34 -5.24
C GLY A 58 -9.64 13.60 -4.43
N GLN A 59 -9.84 12.28 -4.62
CA GLN A 59 -10.79 11.52 -3.81
C GLN A 59 -10.31 11.47 -2.35
N PHE A 60 -11.11 12.05 -1.47
CA PHE A 60 -10.88 12.05 -0.03
C PHE A 60 -11.50 10.81 0.61
N ILE A 61 -10.69 10.09 1.39
CA ILE A 61 -11.15 8.97 2.23
C ILE A 61 -11.18 9.47 3.69
N PRO A 62 -12.36 9.62 4.31
CA PRO A 62 -12.49 10.09 5.68
C PRO A 62 -11.76 9.20 6.69
N LYS A 63 -11.49 9.73 7.89
CA LYS A 63 -11.15 8.88 9.05
C LYS A 63 -12.35 8.00 9.42
N ASP A 64 -12.09 6.92 10.15
CA ASP A 64 -13.08 5.94 10.61
C ASP A 64 -13.81 5.25 9.43
N THR A 65 -13.18 5.23 8.25
CA THR A 65 -13.69 4.50 7.09
C THR A 65 -13.23 3.05 7.20
N ALA A 66 -14.17 2.11 7.15
CA ALA A 66 -13.86 0.70 7.11
C ALA A 66 -13.04 0.36 5.86
N VAL A 67 -11.91 -0.29 6.07
CA VAL A 67 -10.97 -0.69 5.03
C VAL A 67 -10.57 -2.15 5.23
N ARG A 68 -10.20 -2.81 4.14
CA ARG A 68 -9.66 -4.17 4.17
C ARG A 68 -8.28 -4.20 3.53
N ALA A 69 -7.34 -4.87 4.19
CA ALA A 69 -6.07 -5.24 3.60
C ALA A 69 -6.04 -6.75 3.34
N SER A 70 -5.25 -7.19 2.35
CA SER A 70 -5.12 -8.61 2.02
C SER A 70 -3.71 -8.97 1.59
N GLY A 71 -3.25 -10.18 1.92
CA GLY A 71 -1.90 -10.60 1.61
C GLY A 71 -1.52 -12.01 2.09
N TRP A 72 -0.27 -12.39 1.82
CA TRP A 72 0.30 -13.73 2.11
C TRP A 72 1.48 -13.69 3.08
N GLY A 73 1.81 -12.51 3.59
CA GLY A 73 2.90 -12.29 4.50
C GLY A 73 2.71 -12.99 5.85
N TYR A 74 3.59 -12.63 6.77
CA TYR A 74 3.70 -13.34 8.03
C TYR A 74 2.46 -13.13 8.90
N ILE A 75 2.09 -14.16 9.66
CA ILE A 75 1.00 -14.08 10.64
C ILE A 75 1.50 -13.67 12.04
N SER A 76 2.80 -13.66 12.25
CA SER A 76 3.45 -13.30 13.51
C SER A 76 4.90 -12.87 13.27
N MET A 77 5.50 -12.21 14.25
CA MET A 77 6.87 -11.65 14.16
C MET A 77 7.93 -12.70 13.76
N TRP A 78 7.71 -13.96 14.15
CA TRP A 78 8.61 -15.10 13.87
C TRP A 78 7.96 -16.14 12.96
N GLY A 79 6.89 -15.76 12.25
CA GLY A 79 6.17 -16.63 11.35
C GLY A 79 6.91 -16.88 10.03
N THR A 80 6.37 -17.79 9.24
CA THR A 80 6.76 -18.02 7.84
C THR A 80 5.64 -17.59 6.91
N VAL A 81 5.98 -17.34 5.64
CA VAL A 81 4.98 -17.13 4.59
C VAL A 81 4.17 -18.42 4.43
N ASN A 82 2.85 -18.33 4.50
CA ASN A 82 1.98 -19.38 3.99
C ASN A 82 1.47 -18.90 2.61
N LEU A 83 2.03 -19.52 1.56
CA LEU A 83 1.74 -19.18 0.17
C LEU A 83 0.41 -19.74 -0.36
N ILE A 84 -0.28 -20.57 0.43
CA ILE A 84 -1.49 -21.28 -0.01
C ILE A 84 -2.72 -20.41 0.26
N ASP A 85 -2.81 -19.82 1.45
CA ASP A 85 -4.00 -19.11 1.89
C ASP A 85 -3.80 -17.60 1.88
N LEU A 86 -4.54 -16.90 1.00
CA LEU A 86 -4.67 -15.45 1.07
C LEU A 86 -5.41 -15.08 2.36
N ARG A 87 -4.88 -14.11 3.10
CA ARG A 87 -5.50 -13.59 4.33
C ARG A 87 -6.03 -12.20 4.11
N THR A 88 -7.00 -11.82 4.95
CA THR A 88 -7.54 -10.46 5.00
C THR A 88 -7.59 -9.96 6.43
N VAL A 89 -7.51 -8.64 6.58
CA VAL A 89 -7.70 -7.98 7.86
C VAL A 89 -8.56 -6.73 7.66
N ASP A 90 -9.57 -6.57 8.52
CA ASP A 90 -10.42 -5.40 8.57
C ASP A 90 -9.81 -4.37 9.54
N LEU A 91 -9.67 -3.14 9.05
CA LEU A 91 -9.07 -2.00 9.74
C LEU A 91 -9.97 -0.77 9.53
N GLU A 92 -9.61 0.33 10.17
CA GLU A 92 -10.23 1.63 9.94
C GLU A 92 -9.18 2.67 9.56
N THR A 93 -9.52 3.58 8.66
CA THR A 93 -8.64 4.72 8.36
C THR A 93 -8.51 5.65 9.56
N VAL A 94 -7.32 6.21 9.74
CA VAL A 94 -7.09 7.23 10.77
C VAL A 94 -6.55 8.52 10.14
N SER A 95 -6.76 9.65 10.82
CA SER A 95 -6.21 10.92 10.36
C SER A 95 -4.67 10.88 10.33
N ASN A 96 -4.06 11.59 9.37
CA ASN A 96 -2.59 11.67 9.29
C ASN A 96 -1.96 12.27 10.55
N SER A 97 -2.67 13.19 11.24
CA SER A 97 -2.23 13.73 12.53
C SER A 97 -2.23 12.69 13.64
N TYR A 98 -3.27 11.85 13.72
CA TYR A 98 -3.32 10.76 14.69
C TYR A 98 -2.25 9.71 14.38
N CYS A 99 -2.10 9.33 13.12
CA CYS A 99 -1.04 8.43 12.67
C CYS A 99 0.35 8.93 13.08
N ARG A 100 0.65 10.20 12.81
CA ARG A 100 1.91 10.86 13.19
C ARG A 100 2.15 10.86 14.70
N SER A 101 1.11 10.88 15.53
CA SER A 101 1.27 10.84 16.98
C SER A 101 1.66 9.46 17.52
N LEU A 102 1.49 8.40 16.72
CA LEU A 102 1.73 7.01 17.12
C LEU A 102 2.95 6.37 16.46
N VAL A 103 3.51 6.99 15.42
CA VAL A 103 4.65 6.45 14.67
C VAL A 103 5.88 7.35 14.84
N ASP A 104 7.07 6.74 14.91
CA ASP A 104 8.35 7.44 15.07
C ASP A 104 8.88 8.04 13.75
N SER A 105 7.99 8.44 12.84
CA SER A 105 8.36 8.85 11.48
C SER A 105 7.41 9.91 10.93
N ALA A 106 7.89 10.68 9.96
CA ALA A 106 7.07 11.68 9.30
C ALA A 106 5.94 11.00 8.50
N ILE A 107 4.74 11.59 8.59
CA ILE A 107 3.58 11.22 7.77
C ILE A 107 3.30 12.34 6.78
N TYR A 108 3.24 12.03 5.50
CA TYR A 108 3.03 12.98 4.41
C TYR A 108 1.58 12.96 3.90
N PRO A 109 1.11 14.02 3.22
CA PRO A 109 -0.22 14.02 2.58
C PRO A 109 -0.41 12.88 1.56
N SER A 110 0.69 12.50 0.89
CA SER A 110 0.82 11.34 -0.02
C SER A 110 0.58 9.98 0.64
N GLN A 111 0.36 9.94 1.95
CA GLN A 111 0.14 8.72 2.72
C GLN A 111 -1.24 8.70 3.37
N ILE A 112 -1.79 7.49 3.50
CA ILE A 112 -3.01 7.17 4.24
C ILE A 112 -2.67 6.08 5.27
N CYS A 113 -3.20 6.21 6.48
CA CYS A 113 -2.96 5.25 7.54
C CYS A 113 -4.21 4.44 7.88
N ALA A 114 -4.04 3.17 8.18
CA ALA A 114 -5.09 2.29 8.66
C ALA A 114 -4.69 1.66 10.01
N TYR A 115 -5.67 1.46 10.87
CA TYR A 115 -5.46 0.99 12.23
C TYR A 115 -6.53 -0.04 12.62
N GLY A 116 -6.09 -1.16 13.21
CA GLY A 116 -6.96 -2.22 13.69
C GLY A 116 -6.90 -2.46 15.20
N GLY A 117 -6.10 -1.67 15.94
CA GLY A 117 -5.76 -1.96 17.33
C GLY A 117 -4.62 -2.97 17.47
N THR A 118 -4.38 -3.46 18.69
CA THR A 118 -3.38 -4.51 18.96
C THR A 118 -3.81 -5.83 18.33
N GLY A 119 -2.91 -6.46 17.56
CA GLY A 119 -3.14 -7.79 16.96
C GLY A 119 -3.91 -7.82 15.63
N LYS A 120 -4.45 -6.69 15.14
CA LYS A 120 -4.95 -6.52 13.76
C LYS A 120 -4.16 -5.49 12.94
N GLY A 121 -3.52 -5.94 11.87
CA GLY A 121 -2.73 -5.10 10.97
C GLY A 121 -1.88 -5.94 10.04
N VAL A 122 -0.98 -5.27 9.34
CA VAL A 122 -0.05 -5.87 8.39
C VAL A 122 1.23 -6.31 9.12
N CYS A 123 1.92 -7.30 8.55
CA CYS A 123 3.15 -7.86 9.10
C CYS A 123 4.18 -7.99 7.97
N ASN A 124 5.33 -8.60 8.25
CA ASN A 124 6.42 -8.67 7.29
C ASN A 124 6.00 -9.39 5.99
N LYS A 125 6.62 -8.99 4.87
CA LYS A 125 6.41 -9.55 3.51
C LYS A 125 5.05 -9.24 2.88
N GLU A 126 4.48 -8.08 3.22
CA GLU A 126 3.22 -7.58 2.64
C GLU A 126 3.38 -6.28 1.83
N ASN A 127 4.62 -5.81 1.64
CA ASN A 127 4.93 -4.59 0.88
C ASN A 127 4.28 -4.65 -0.51
N GLY A 128 3.54 -3.61 -0.88
CA GLY A 128 2.79 -3.53 -2.13
C GLY A 128 1.37 -4.09 -2.05
N GLY A 129 0.97 -4.63 -0.90
CA GLY A 129 -0.37 -5.17 -0.67
C GLY A 129 -1.47 -4.10 -0.74
N PRO A 130 -2.69 -4.44 -1.18
CA PRO A 130 -3.77 -3.50 -1.36
C PRO A 130 -4.45 -3.10 -0.04
N LEU A 131 -4.89 -1.85 0.05
CA LEU A 131 -5.89 -1.38 1.00
C LEU A 131 -7.14 -0.94 0.23
N ILE A 132 -8.28 -1.54 0.53
CA ILE A 132 -9.51 -1.39 -0.25
C ILE A 132 -10.65 -0.79 0.59
N VAL A 133 -11.46 0.06 -0.06
CA VAL A 133 -12.77 0.55 0.41
C VAL A 133 -13.79 0.20 -0.65
N ASP A 134 -14.82 -0.58 -0.31
CA ASP A 134 -15.94 -0.91 -1.21
C ASP A 134 -15.52 -1.34 -2.63
N GLY A 135 -14.48 -2.19 -2.71
CA GLY A 135 -13.94 -2.69 -3.97
C GLY A 135 -13.08 -1.69 -4.75
N THR A 136 -12.73 -0.55 -4.17
CA THR A 136 -11.81 0.45 -4.74
C THR A 136 -10.48 0.43 -4.01
N LEU A 137 -9.37 0.44 -4.76
CA LEU A 137 -8.02 0.53 -4.21
C LEU A 137 -7.75 1.97 -3.74
N VAL A 138 -7.60 2.15 -2.43
CA VAL A 138 -7.35 3.47 -1.81
C VAL A 138 -5.92 3.61 -1.28
N GLY A 139 -5.26 2.48 -1.01
CA GLY A 139 -3.89 2.48 -0.51
C GLY A 139 -3.07 1.29 -0.97
N ILE A 140 -1.75 1.43 -0.90
CA ILE A 140 -0.76 0.38 -1.16
C ILE A 140 0.18 0.31 0.05
N PHE A 141 0.29 -0.84 0.72
CA PHE A 141 1.01 -0.97 1.98
C PHE A 141 2.49 -0.64 1.78
N SER A 142 2.98 0.40 2.45
CA SER A 142 4.36 0.86 2.29
C SER A 142 5.24 0.45 3.46
N TRP A 143 4.84 0.76 4.69
CA TRP A 143 5.62 0.48 5.88
C TRP A 143 4.75 0.51 7.13
N GLY A 144 5.25 -0.10 8.20
CA GLY A 144 4.59 -0.14 9.50
C GLY A 144 5.54 -0.76 10.52
N LYS A 145 5.16 -0.75 11.80
CA LYS A 145 5.88 -1.57 12.78
C LYS A 145 5.51 -3.04 12.53
N PRO A 146 6.48 -3.96 12.58
CA PRO A 146 6.23 -5.35 12.23
C PRO A 146 5.19 -5.98 13.16
N CYS A 147 4.19 -6.62 12.54
CA CYS A 147 3.35 -7.63 13.17
C CYS A 147 2.53 -7.12 14.36
N VAL A 148 1.92 -5.96 14.13
CA VAL A 148 0.82 -5.38 14.89
C VAL A 148 1.10 -5.07 16.36
N LEU A 149 2.11 -4.24 16.56
CA LEU A 149 2.47 -3.66 17.86
C LEU A 149 1.54 -2.52 18.32
N GLY A 150 0.30 -2.48 17.82
CA GLY A 150 -0.69 -1.48 18.23
C GLY A 150 -0.48 -0.08 17.68
N VAL A 151 0.25 0.06 16.57
CA VAL A 151 0.38 1.32 15.81
C VAL A 151 -0.26 1.21 14.42
N PRO A 152 -0.62 2.33 13.77
CA PRO A 152 -1.15 2.30 12.42
C PRO A 152 -0.14 1.82 11.37
N ASP A 153 -0.67 1.13 10.36
CA ASP A 153 0.03 0.78 9.13
C ASP A 153 -0.05 1.94 8.14
N VAL A 154 1.04 2.21 7.41
CA VAL A 154 1.16 3.35 6.50
C VAL A 154 1.16 2.87 5.04
N TYR A 155 0.26 3.44 4.27
CA TYR A 155 0.02 3.12 2.87
C TYR A 155 0.26 4.35 2.00
N VAL A 156 0.74 4.13 0.77
CA VAL A 156 0.71 5.15 -0.27
C VAL A 156 -0.75 5.49 -0.57
N ARG A 157 -1.11 6.78 -0.61
CA ARG A 157 -2.47 7.25 -0.90
C ARG A 157 -2.71 7.25 -2.40
N VAL A 158 -3.48 6.28 -2.93
CA VAL A 158 -3.66 6.08 -4.38
C VAL A 158 -4.18 7.32 -5.11
N SER A 159 -5.08 8.08 -4.49
CA SER A 159 -5.65 9.29 -5.11
C SER A 159 -4.61 10.36 -5.45
N GLU A 160 -3.48 10.44 -4.72
CA GLU A 160 -2.39 11.40 -4.99
C GLU A 160 -1.50 10.99 -6.17
N TYR A 161 -1.64 9.74 -6.62
CA TYR A 161 -0.84 9.15 -7.70
C TYR A 161 -1.69 8.84 -8.92
N PHE A 162 -3.01 9.00 -8.84
CA PHE A 162 -3.93 8.65 -9.91
C PHE A 162 -3.52 9.25 -11.25
N ASP A 163 -3.22 10.55 -11.30
CA ASP A 163 -2.87 11.23 -12.55
C ASP A 163 -1.52 10.75 -13.11
N TRP A 164 -0.55 10.47 -12.24
CA TRP A 164 0.72 9.88 -12.64
C TRP A 164 0.52 8.46 -13.18
N ILE A 165 -0.26 7.62 -12.51
CA ILE A 165 -0.59 6.27 -12.96
C ILE A 165 -1.28 6.33 -14.32
N TYR A 166 -2.36 7.12 -14.42
CA TYR A 166 -3.18 7.25 -15.63
C TYR A 166 -2.36 7.73 -16.84
N LYS A 167 -1.50 8.74 -16.65
CA LYS A 167 -0.58 9.24 -17.69
C LYS A 167 0.42 8.18 -18.17
N ASN A 168 0.68 7.16 -17.35
CA ASN A 168 1.75 6.21 -17.59
C ASN A 168 1.29 4.81 -18.02
N ILE A 169 0.00 4.49 -17.87
CA ILE A 169 -0.61 3.22 -18.29
C ILE A 169 -1.43 3.32 -19.59
N ILE A 170 -1.69 4.54 -20.08
CA ILE A 170 -2.38 4.83 -21.34
C ILE A 170 -1.39 5.37 -22.37
#